data_AF-A0AAU8ALI7-F1
#
_entry.id   AF-A0AAU8ALI7-F1
#
_cell.length_a   1.000
_cell.length_b   1.000
_cell.length_c   1.000
_cell.angle_alpha   90.00
_cell.angle_beta   90.00
_cell.angle_gamma   90.00
#
_symmetry.space_group_name_H-M   'P 1'
#
loop_
_entity.id
_entity.type
_entity.pdbx_description
1 polymer ?
#
loop_
_entity_poly.entity_id
_entity_poly.type
_entity_poly.pdbx_seq_one_letter_code
_entity_poly.pdbx_strand_id
1 'polypeptide(L)'
;MKQRIAMVAHDSQKPAMVDWARAHRDVLSAHTLYGTASTGGRVAEGAGLDVTLLKSGPLGGDQQLGAMIAEGRLDILIFFTDPLSVMPHDVDVKALLRISTLNQTIMACNRATADCVIRSELMSTTCPAAAKPSRTVTPIAPSSTRLLLLAGDFVEDCEVMVPFQALQALGFTVHAVCPDKRRGEKIRTAIHDVEGDQAYVERPGHAFKLTHDFDSVDAASYAGLILPGGRSPEYLRTNPRVIGIVEHFIRADKPIAAICHGPQLLAAVEPGLLHGRRLAAYPACAPEVRLAGADYVELGLAEAVTDGAIVTARAWPAHPAWIAQFLAVLGTQVVHAQNVQTTEGQAAC
;
A
#
# COMPACT_ATOMS: atom_id res chain seq x y z
N MET A 1 29.13 -2.14 14.65
CA MET A 1 28.50 -1.58 13.42
C MET A 1 27.11 -1.07 13.79
N LYS A 2 26.65 0.05 13.22
CA LYS A 2 25.33 0.62 13.52
C LYS A 2 24.25 -0.19 12.80
N GLN A 3 23.22 -0.62 13.53
CA GLN A 3 22.07 -1.39 13.00
C GLN A 3 20.88 -0.45 12.79
N ARG A 4 19.97 -0.81 11.88
CA ARG A 4 18.73 -0.09 11.59
C ARG A 4 17.57 -0.87 12.20
N ILE A 5 17.05 -0.37 13.32
CA ILE A 5 16.09 -1.07 14.18
C ILE A 5 14.75 -0.35 14.13
N ALA A 6 13.67 -1.06 13.79
CA ALA A 6 12.31 -0.54 13.87
C ALA A 6 11.62 -1.04 15.13
N MET A 7 10.91 -0.14 15.81
CA MET A 7 10.08 -0.45 16.98
C MET A 7 8.61 -0.16 16.69
N VAL A 8 7.77 -1.20 16.74
CA VAL A 8 6.33 -1.13 16.52
C VAL A 8 5.62 -1.86 17.65
N ALA A 9 4.43 -1.39 18.04
CA ALA A 9 3.67 -2.03 19.10
C ALA A 9 2.18 -1.78 18.90
N HIS A 10 1.37 -2.80 19.16
CA HIS A 10 -0.08 -2.60 19.33
C HIS A 10 -0.34 -1.69 20.52
N ASP A 11 -1.50 -1.03 20.55
CA ASP A 11 -1.80 0.02 21.54
C ASP A 11 -1.61 -0.45 22.99
N SER A 12 -2.09 -1.66 23.31
CA SER A 12 -1.95 -2.30 24.62
C SER A 12 -0.50 -2.64 24.99
N GLN A 13 0.38 -2.80 24.00
CA GLN A 13 1.79 -3.21 24.18
C GLN A 13 2.78 -2.04 24.21
N LYS A 14 2.35 -0.82 23.85
CA LYS A 14 3.21 0.37 23.86
C LYS A 14 3.86 0.66 25.21
N PRO A 15 3.19 0.52 26.38
CA PRO A 15 3.85 0.67 27.68
C PRO A 15 5.04 -0.29 27.83
N ALA A 16 4.83 -1.57 27.51
CA ALA A 16 5.88 -2.59 27.57
C ALA A 16 7.04 -2.29 26.61
N MET A 17 6.76 -1.75 25.42
CA MET A 17 7.78 -1.31 24.46
C MET A 17 8.63 -0.15 25.02
N VAL A 18 8.01 0.85 25.65
CA VAL A 18 8.71 1.98 26.25
C VAL A 18 9.58 1.53 27.42
N ASP A 19 9.04 0.68 28.30
CA ASP A 19 9.77 0.14 29.44
C ASP A 19 10.98 -0.71 28.99
N TRP A 20 10.79 -1.52 27.95
CA TRP A 20 11.86 -2.28 27.32
C TRP A 20 12.92 -1.36 26.71
N ALA A 21 12.52 -0.37 25.92
CA ALA A 21 13.44 0.57 25.29
C ALA A 21 14.24 1.38 26.32
N ARG A 22 13.62 1.76 27.45
CA ARG A 22 14.29 2.43 28.57
C ARG A 22 15.34 1.52 29.22
N ALA A 23 15.01 0.26 29.46
CA ALA A 23 15.94 -0.72 30.05
C ALA A 23 17.14 -1.02 29.14
N HIS A 24 16.99 -0.86 27.83
CA HIS A 24 18.03 -1.11 26.82
C HIS A 24 18.56 0.15 26.16
N ARG A 25 18.34 1.32 26.77
CA ARG A 25 18.64 2.63 26.19
C ARG A 25 20.08 2.76 25.72
N ASP A 26 21.02 2.32 26.54
CA ASP A 26 22.46 2.47 26.27
C ASP A 26 22.84 1.71 24.99
N VAL A 27 22.29 0.51 24.80
CA VAL A 27 22.51 -0.28 23.58
C VAL A 27 21.79 0.37 22.40
N LEU A 28 20.50 0.68 22.54
CA LEU A 28 19.68 1.23 21.45
C LEU A 28 20.19 2.58 20.93
N SER A 29 20.77 3.41 21.80
CA SER A 29 21.34 4.71 21.43
C SER A 29 22.51 4.62 20.45
N ALA A 30 23.18 3.47 20.36
CA ALA A 30 24.25 3.23 19.40
C ALA A 30 23.73 2.88 17.99
N HIS A 31 22.42 2.70 17.82
CA HIS A 31 21.77 2.25 16.59
C HIS A 31 20.93 3.35 15.91
N THR A 32 20.49 3.11 14.67
CA THR A 32 19.56 4.01 13.97
C THR A 32 18.16 3.48 14.20
N LEU A 33 17.32 4.29 14.84
CA LEU A 33 16.01 3.84 15.31
C LEU A 33 14.89 4.40 14.44
N TYR A 34 13.94 3.56 14.11
CA TYR A 34 12.71 3.88 13.40
C TYR A 34 11.50 3.46 14.23
N GLY A 35 10.36 4.13 14.07
CA GLY A 35 9.11 3.68 14.68
C GLY A 35 7.90 4.31 14.01
N THR A 36 6.77 3.61 13.99
CA THR A 36 5.51 4.20 13.54
C THR A 36 5.14 5.37 14.46
N ALA A 37 4.53 6.44 13.93
CA ALA A 37 4.32 7.70 14.64
C ALA A 37 3.93 7.55 16.11
N SER A 38 2.94 6.69 16.38
CA SER A 38 2.41 6.50 17.73
C SER A 38 3.32 5.69 18.67
N THR A 39 4.07 4.72 18.17
CA THR A 39 5.00 3.92 19.00
C THR A 39 6.34 4.62 19.12
N GLY A 40 6.90 5.08 18.01
CA GLY A 40 8.15 5.84 17.97
C GLY A 40 8.09 7.11 18.82
N GLY A 41 6.97 7.86 18.78
CA GLY A 41 6.79 9.04 19.61
C GLY A 41 6.84 8.73 21.11
N ARG A 42 6.15 7.66 21.55
CA ARG A 42 6.16 7.21 22.95
C ARG A 42 7.53 6.71 23.40
N VAL A 43 8.28 6.04 22.53
CA VAL A 43 9.65 5.58 22.83
C VAL A 43 10.61 6.76 22.92
N ALA A 44 10.53 7.72 21.98
CA ALA A 44 11.38 8.91 22.00
C ALA A 44 11.18 9.72 23.29
N GLU A 45 9.92 9.98 23.67
CA GLU A 45 9.58 10.68 24.91
C GLU A 45 9.93 9.87 26.16
N GLY A 46 9.50 8.60 26.22
CA GLY A 46 9.59 7.79 27.43
C GLY A 46 10.97 7.19 27.71
N ALA A 47 11.79 6.96 26.69
CA ALA A 47 13.14 6.40 26.82
C ALA A 47 14.25 7.40 26.46
N GLY A 48 13.92 8.61 25.97
CA GLY A 48 14.90 9.64 25.61
C GLY A 48 15.85 9.17 24.50
N LEU A 49 15.27 8.52 23.47
CA LEU A 49 15.97 7.98 22.30
C LEU A 49 15.63 8.81 21.06
N ASP A 50 16.60 8.98 20.16
CA ASP A 50 16.37 9.60 18.86
C ASP A 50 15.76 8.58 17.90
N VAL A 51 14.47 8.74 17.57
CA VAL A 51 13.69 7.81 16.74
C VAL A 51 13.13 8.55 15.54
N THR A 52 13.49 8.08 14.34
CA THR A 52 12.88 8.56 13.09
C THR A 52 11.43 8.08 13.01
N LEU A 53 10.50 9.03 13.01
CA LEU A 53 9.06 8.75 12.99
C LEU A 53 8.56 8.50 11.57
N LEU A 54 7.93 7.35 11.39
CA LEU A 54 7.15 6.97 10.21
C LEU A 54 5.68 7.32 10.42
N LYS A 55 4.81 7.06 9.43
CA LYS A 55 3.35 7.16 9.62
C LYS A 55 2.89 6.20 10.71
N SER A 56 1.67 6.39 11.24
CA SER A 56 1.07 5.37 12.11
C SER A 56 0.83 4.09 11.31
N GLY A 57 0.87 2.93 11.96
CA GLY A 57 0.66 1.62 11.32
C GLY A 57 -0.56 1.60 10.38
N PRO A 58 -1.77 1.92 10.88
CA PRO A 58 -3.00 1.95 10.08
C PRO A 58 -3.01 2.96 8.92
N LEU A 59 -2.13 3.96 8.94
CA LEU A 59 -2.02 4.99 7.90
C LEU A 59 -0.82 4.73 6.96
N GLY A 60 -0.33 3.50 6.90
CA GLY A 60 0.74 3.06 6.00
C GLY A 60 2.14 3.03 6.63
N GLY A 61 2.27 3.20 7.96
CA GLY A 61 3.54 3.06 8.65
C GLY A 61 4.12 1.64 8.53
N ASP A 62 3.25 0.63 8.57
CA ASP A 62 3.65 -0.78 8.41
C ASP A 62 4.12 -1.06 6.98
N GLN A 63 3.52 -0.39 5.99
CA GLN A 63 3.99 -0.45 4.60
C GLN A 63 5.33 0.24 4.40
N GLN A 64 5.58 1.38 5.06
CA GLN A 64 6.89 2.04 5.03
C GLN A 64 7.98 1.12 5.59
N LEU A 65 7.70 0.42 6.70
CA LEU A 65 8.61 -0.58 7.25
C LEU A 65 8.79 -1.77 6.31
N GLY A 66 7.71 -2.28 5.71
CA GLY A 66 7.76 -3.36 4.72
C GLY A 66 8.61 -3.00 3.51
N ALA A 67 8.53 -1.76 3.02
CA ALA A 67 9.39 -1.24 1.96
C ALA A 67 10.86 -1.20 2.39
N MET A 68 11.15 -0.67 3.58
CA MET A 68 12.51 -0.65 4.12
C MET A 68 13.10 -2.06 4.25
N ILE A 69 12.30 -3.05 4.65
CA ILE A 69 12.70 -4.45 4.71
C ILE A 69 13.02 -5.00 3.32
N ALA A 70 12.12 -4.80 2.35
CA ALA A 70 12.32 -5.27 0.98
C ALA A 70 13.53 -4.61 0.30
N GLU A 71 13.89 -3.39 0.71
CA GLU A 71 15.02 -2.59 0.23
C GLU A 71 16.34 -2.87 0.97
N GLY A 72 16.35 -3.75 1.98
CA GLY A 72 17.54 -3.99 2.82
C GLY A 72 17.96 -2.77 3.65
N ARG A 73 17.00 -1.89 3.96
CA ARG A 73 17.15 -0.67 4.78
C ARG A 73 16.72 -0.85 6.22
N LEU A 74 16.25 -2.04 6.59
CA LEU A 74 15.93 -2.40 7.96
C LEU A 74 16.58 -3.74 8.31
N ASP A 75 17.32 -3.77 9.41
CA ASP A 75 18.05 -4.96 9.88
C ASP A 75 17.23 -5.76 10.89
N ILE A 76 16.54 -5.04 11.79
CA ILE A 76 15.82 -5.62 12.92
C ILE A 76 14.44 -4.98 13.01
N LEU A 77 13.41 -5.82 13.11
CA LEU A 77 12.04 -5.43 13.43
C LEU A 77 11.68 -5.94 14.83
N ILE A 78 11.48 -5.02 15.77
CA ILE A 78 10.93 -5.31 17.10
C ILE A 78 9.46 -4.88 17.08
N PHE A 79 8.56 -5.86 17.04
CA PHE A 79 7.14 -5.64 16.98
C PHE A 79 6.43 -6.30 18.16
N PHE A 80 6.09 -5.55 19.20
CA PHE A 80 5.29 -6.10 20.30
C PHE A 80 3.81 -6.19 19.90
N THR A 81 3.42 -7.40 19.52
CA THR A 81 2.06 -7.73 19.08
C THR A 81 1.19 -8.11 20.27
N ASP A 82 -0.04 -7.61 20.29
CA ASP A 82 -1.12 -8.15 21.13
C ASP A 82 -1.81 -9.31 20.36
N PRO A 83 -1.66 -10.57 20.80
CA PRO A 83 -2.20 -11.72 20.08
C PRO A 83 -3.69 -11.97 20.37
N LEU A 84 -4.28 -11.29 21.37
CA LEU A 84 -5.66 -11.52 21.80
C LEU A 84 -6.65 -10.50 21.25
N SER A 85 -6.15 -9.39 20.71
CA SER A 85 -6.96 -8.29 20.18
C SER A 85 -7.13 -8.40 18.66
N VAL A 86 -8.33 -8.11 18.17
CA VAL A 86 -8.58 -7.95 16.73
C VAL A 86 -8.04 -6.59 16.29
N MET A 87 -7.14 -6.62 15.30
CA MET A 87 -6.53 -5.39 14.78
C MET A 87 -7.24 -4.93 13.50
N PRO A 88 -7.69 -3.66 13.40
CA PRO A 88 -8.33 -3.14 12.19
C PRO A 88 -7.45 -3.14 10.93
N HIS A 89 -6.15 -3.40 11.09
CA HIS A 89 -5.10 -3.42 10.06
C HIS A 89 -4.32 -4.75 10.10
N ASP A 90 -4.99 -5.85 10.48
CA ASP A 90 -4.34 -7.17 10.62
C ASP A 90 -3.74 -7.69 9.31
N VAL A 91 -4.30 -7.29 8.15
CA VAL A 91 -3.72 -7.56 6.82
C VAL A 91 -2.36 -6.88 6.66
N ASP A 92 -2.21 -5.63 7.11
CA ASP A 92 -0.95 -4.90 7.04
C ASP A 92 0.11 -5.55 7.94
N VAL A 93 -0.29 -5.98 9.14
CA VAL A 93 0.56 -6.73 10.08
C VAL A 93 1.02 -8.04 9.43
N LYS A 94 0.11 -8.83 8.86
CA LYS A 94 0.44 -10.07 8.15
C LYS A 94 1.37 -9.83 6.97
N ALA A 95 1.14 -8.77 6.19
CA ALA A 95 2.01 -8.39 5.09
C ALA A 95 3.43 -8.03 5.57
N LEU A 96 3.55 -7.28 6.67
CA LEU A 96 4.81 -6.92 7.30
C LEU A 96 5.56 -8.15 7.83
N LEU A 97 4.88 -9.06 8.53
CA LEU A 97 5.48 -10.31 9.02
C LEU A 97 5.94 -11.20 7.85
N ARG A 98 5.13 -11.28 6.78
CA ARG A 98 5.46 -12.04 5.57
C ARG A 98 6.70 -11.50 4.89
N ILE A 99 6.79 -10.18 4.67
CA ILE A 99 7.95 -9.58 3.98
C ILE A 99 9.22 -9.65 4.84
N SER A 100 9.09 -9.56 6.17
CA SER A 100 10.19 -9.78 7.12
C SER A 100 10.75 -11.21 6.99
N THR A 101 9.86 -12.20 6.98
CA THR A 101 10.22 -13.62 6.83
C THR A 101 10.89 -13.87 5.48
N LEU A 102 10.32 -13.33 4.39
CA LEU A 102 10.85 -13.50 3.04
C LEU A 102 12.27 -12.92 2.87
N ASN A 103 12.56 -11.80 3.53
CA ASN A 103 13.87 -11.14 3.45
C ASN A 103 14.83 -11.56 4.58
N GLN A 104 14.44 -12.53 5.42
CA GLN A 104 15.24 -13.00 6.55
C GLN A 104 15.67 -11.86 7.51
N THR A 105 14.80 -10.85 7.66
CA THR A 105 14.97 -9.77 8.62
C THR A 105 14.80 -10.32 10.04
N ILE A 106 15.70 -9.95 10.95
CA ILE A 106 15.60 -10.37 12.35
C ILE A 106 14.32 -9.77 12.94
N MET A 107 13.47 -10.63 13.49
CA MET A 107 12.16 -10.23 14.01
C MET A 107 11.99 -10.69 15.45
N ALA A 108 11.57 -9.76 16.31
CA ALA A 108 11.20 -10.02 17.70
C ALA A 108 9.76 -9.58 17.95
N CYS A 109 8.89 -10.53 18.31
CA CYS A 109 7.45 -10.28 18.44
C CYS A 109 7.00 -9.97 19.87
N ASN A 110 7.91 -10.05 20.84
CA ASN A 110 7.65 -9.84 22.26
C ASN A 110 8.95 -9.48 22.99
N ARG A 111 8.83 -9.15 24.28
CA ARG A 111 9.96 -8.78 25.12
C ARG A 111 11.05 -9.85 25.18
N ALA A 112 10.69 -11.12 25.39
CA ALA A 112 11.68 -12.19 25.53
C ALA A 112 12.55 -12.34 24.27
N THR A 113 11.91 -12.34 23.09
CA THR A 113 12.64 -12.40 21.81
C THR A 113 13.46 -11.14 21.55
N ALA A 114 12.97 -9.96 21.94
CA ALA A 114 13.71 -8.70 21.81
C ALA A 114 14.95 -8.67 22.72
N ASP A 115 14.85 -9.20 23.94
CA ASP A 115 15.98 -9.36 24.86
C ASP A 115 17.04 -10.29 24.29
N CYS A 116 16.64 -11.41 23.66
CA CYS A 116 17.56 -12.30 22.97
C CYS A 116 18.27 -11.60 21.80
N VAL A 117 17.53 -10.85 20.98
CA VAL A 117 18.09 -10.13 19.83
C VAL A 117 19.08 -9.06 20.28
N ILE A 118 18.72 -8.21 21.24
CA ILE A 118 19.55 -7.06 21.64
C ILE A 118 20.82 -7.49 22.40
N ARG A 119 20.80 -8.66 23.03
CA ARG A 119 21.96 -9.24 23.74
C ARG A 119 22.79 -10.18 22.87
N SER A 120 22.35 -10.48 21.66
CA SER A 120 23.04 -11.40 20.79
C SER A 120 24.39 -10.84 20.35
N GLU A 121 25.44 -11.63 20.51
CA GLU A 121 26.77 -11.31 19.94
C GLU A 121 26.70 -11.16 18.41
N LEU A 122 25.74 -11.88 17.80
CA LEU A 122 25.49 -11.82 16.36
C LEU A 122 24.74 -10.57 15.91
N MET A 123 24.27 -9.71 16.83
CA MET A 123 23.63 -8.44 16.48
C MET A 123 24.58 -7.52 15.72
N SER A 124 25.90 -7.70 15.90
CA SER A 124 26.93 -6.92 15.21
C SER A 124 27.36 -7.51 13.86
N THR A 125 27.06 -8.79 13.61
CA THR A 125 27.27 -9.46 12.31
C THR A 125 26.12 -9.14 11.38
N THR A 126 26.43 -8.86 10.12
CA THR A 126 25.42 -8.82 9.07
C THR A 126 24.78 -10.21 8.96
N CYS A 127 23.48 -10.29 9.20
CA CYS A 127 22.71 -11.43 8.71
C CYS A 127 22.99 -11.52 7.19
N PRO A 128 23.26 -12.69 6.61
CA PRO A 128 23.32 -12.84 5.16
C PRO A 128 21.91 -12.72 4.58
N ALA A 129 21.26 -11.56 4.78
CA ALA A 129 20.24 -11.11 3.87
C ALA A 129 20.91 -11.11 2.50
N ALA A 130 20.29 -11.78 1.52
CA ALA A 130 20.74 -11.73 0.13
C ALA A 130 21.08 -10.28 -0.17
N ALA A 131 22.34 -9.99 -0.51
CA ALA A 131 22.81 -8.64 -0.76
C ALA A 131 21.96 -8.04 -1.89
N LYS A 132 20.90 -7.35 -1.50
CA LYS A 132 20.09 -6.55 -2.41
C LYS A 132 20.62 -5.14 -2.25
N PRO A 133 20.94 -4.46 -3.37
CA PRO A 133 21.49 -3.12 -3.32
C PRO A 133 20.61 -2.25 -2.43
N SER A 134 21.22 -1.51 -1.52
CA SER A 134 20.55 -0.51 -0.70
C SER A 134 19.84 0.46 -1.63
N ARG A 135 18.51 0.46 -1.59
CA ARG A 135 17.67 1.28 -2.48
C ARG A 135 16.97 2.32 -1.63
N THR A 136 17.45 3.56 -1.64
CA THR A 136 16.70 4.66 -1.01
C THR A 136 15.54 5.04 -1.92
N VAL A 137 14.30 4.85 -1.47
CA VAL A 137 13.12 5.44 -2.11
C VAL A 137 12.93 6.85 -1.56
N THR A 138 13.17 7.83 -2.41
CA THR A 138 12.69 9.20 -2.21
C THR A 138 11.31 9.29 -2.87
N PRO A 139 10.24 9.71 -2.17
CA PRO A 139 8.96 9.96 -2.84
C PRO A 139 9.13 11.11 -3.83
N ILE A 140 8.87 10.86 -5.12
CA ILE A 140 9.02 11.83 -6.23
C ILE A 140 7.65 12.33 -6.71
N ALA A 141 6.57 12.13 -5.94
CA ALA A 141 5.33 12.86 -6.19
C ALA A 141 5.42 14.24 -5.53
N PRO A 142 5.22 15.37 -6.25
CA PRO A 142 5.06 16.65 -5.59
C PRO A 142 3.89 16.54 -4.61
N SER A 143 4.10 16.98 -3.37
CA SER A 143 3.24 16.79 -2.19
C SER A 143 1.81 17.37 -2.30
N SER A 144 1.40 17.82 -3.49
CA SER A 144 0.10 18.39 -3.83
C SER A 144 -0.71 17.53 -4.82
N THR A 145 -0.16 16.43 -5.34
CA THR A 145 -0.85 15.61 -6.36
C THR A 145 -2.00 14.81 -5.72
N ARG A 146 -3.23 15.07 -6.19
CA ARG A 146 -4.44 14.43 -5.68
C ARG A 146 -4.94 13.33 -6.62
N LEU A 147 -5.29 12.18 -6.05
CA LEU A 147 -5.92 11.06 -6.73
C LEU A 147 -7.32 10.81 -6.16
N LEU A 148 -8.25 10.43 -7.02
CA LEU A 148 -9.61 10.08 -6.64
C LEU A 148 -9.75 8.55 -6.64
N LEU A 149 -10.29 7.98 -5.57
CA LEU A 149 -10.64 6.57 -5.46
C LEU A 149 -12.16 6.46 -5.30
N LEU A 150 -12.81 5.80 -6.26
CA LEU A 150 -14.26 5.54 -6.23
C LEU A 150 -14.50 4.14 -5.68
N ALA A 151 -15.09 4.06 -4.48
CA ALA A 151 -15.40 2.79 -3.84
C ALA A 151 -16.79 2.82 -3.19
N GLY A 152 -17.33 1.63 -2.93
CA GLY A 152 -18.64 1.46 -2.33
C GLY A 152 -18.70 0.25 -1.39
N ASP A 153 -19.86 -0.01 -0.80
CA ASP A 153 -20.07 -1.21 0.00
C ASP A 153 -19.77 -2.48 -0.82
N PHE A 154 -19.06 -3.41 -0.17
CA PHE A 154 -18.53 -4.64 -0.75
C PHE A 154 -17.54 -4.43 -1.90
N VAL A 155 -16.81 -3.31 -1.91
CA VAL A 155 -15.54 -3.19 -2.64
C VAL A 155 -14.56 -4.27 -2.16
N GLU A 156 -13.69 -4.78 -3.04
CA GLU A 156 -12.71 -5.80 -2.64
C GLU A 156 -11.69 -5.19 -1.65
N ASP A 157 -11.45 -5.88 -0.54
CA ASP A 157 -10.70 -5.39 0.63
C ASP A 157 -9.25 -5.00 0.31
N CYS A 158 -8.53 -5.88 -0.41
CA CYS A 158 -7.17 -5.62 -0.85
C CYS A 158 -7.15 -4.56 -1.96
N GLU A 159 -8.09 -4.59 -2.91
CA GLU A 159 -8.13 -3.68 -4.06
C GLU A 159 -8.50 -2.25 -3.67
N VAL A 160 -9.14 -2.04 -2.52
CA VAL A 160 -9.29 -0.70 -1.95
C VAL A 160 -8.08 -0.30 -1.09
N MET A 161 -7.63 -1.18 -0.19
CA MET A 161 -6.65 -0.78 0.84
C MET A 161 -5.22 -0.67 0.29
N VAL A 162 -4.78 -1.63 -0.51
CA VAL A 162 -3.41 -1.69 -1.03
C VAL A 162 -3.07 -0.46 -1.88
N PRO A 163 -3.82 -0.11 -2.95
CA PRO A 163 -3.50 1.09 -3.73
C PRO A 163 -3.67 2.37 -2.91
N PHE A 164 -4.67 2.43 -2.03
CA PHE A 164 -4.90 3.61 -1.17
C PHE A 164 -3.67 3.92 -0.32
N GLN A 165 -3.15 2.94 0.42
CA GLN A 165 -2.00 3.14 1.29
C GLN A 165 -0.68 3.24 0.50
N ALA A 166 -0.50 2.46 -0.57
CA ALA A 166 0.73 2.48 -1.37
C ALA A 166 0.96 3.85 -2.03
N LEU A 167 -0.09 4.42 -2.64
CA LEU A 167 0.00 5.75 -3.26
C LEU A 167 0.19 6.84 -2.19
N GLN A 168 -0.44 6.71 -1.02
CA GLN A 168 -0.17 7.61 0.10
C GLN A 168 1.28 7.52 0.59
N ALA A 169 1.88 6.33 0.63
CA ALA A 169 3.27 6.14 1.02
C ALA A 169 4.23 6.81 0.03
N LEU A 170 3.86 6.93 -1.23
CA LEU A 170 4.59 7.64 -2.28
C LEU A 170 4.37 9.16 -2.31
N GLY A 171 3.55 9.70 -1.39
CA GLY A 171 3.34 11.14 -1.23
C GLY A 171 2.09 11.69 -1.92
N PHE A 172 1.28 10.85 -2.58
CA PHE A 172 0.01 11.29 -3.15
C PHE A 172 -1.05 11.54 -2.06
N THR A 173 -1.92 12.51 -2.30
CA THR A 173 -3.16 12.66 -1.54
C THR A 173 -4.25 11.84 -2.21
N VAL A 174 -4.70 10.76 -1.56
CA VAL A 174 -5.78 9.91 -2.10
C VAL A 174 -7.10 10.21 -1.39
N HIS A 175 -8.07 10.73 -2.14
CA HIS A 175 -9.44 10.95 -1.67
C HIS A 175 -10.32 9.74 -2.04
N ALA A 176 -10.78 9.01 -1.04
CA ALA A 176 -11.70 7.89 -1.21
C ALA A 176 -13.13 8.35 -0.91
N VAL A 177 -14.02 8.16 -1.88
CA VAL A 177 -15.41 8.62 -1.85
C VAL A 177 -16.38 7.51 -2.25
N CYS A 178 -17.61 7.62 -1.76
CA CYS A 178 -18.74 6.74 -2.09
C CYS A 178 -19.99 7.62 -2.24
N PRO A 179 -20.82 7.44 -3.28
CA PRO A 179 -22.13 8.07 -3.36
C PRO A 179 -22.93 7.86 -2.07
N ASP A 180 -23.74 8.86 -1.72
CA ASP A 180 -24.63 8.85 -0.54
C ASP A 180 -23.94 8.71 0.82
N LYS A 181 -22.60 8.85 0.86
CA LYS A 181 -21.79 8.84 2.10
C LYS A 181 -20.85 10.04 2.18
N ARG A 182 -20.53 10.43 3.40
CA ARG A 182 -19.64 11.55 3.75
C ARG A 182 -18.30 11.07 4.28
N ARG A 183 -17.34 11.99 4.32
CA ARG A 183 -16.04 11.82 4.96
C ARG A 183 -16.22 11.31 6.39
N GLY A 184 -15.43 10.29 6.73
CA GLY A 184 -15.44 9.68 8.06
C GLY A 184 -16.42 8.52 8.21
N GLU A 185 -17.42 8.41 7.33
CA GLU A 185 -18.28 7.23 7.25
C GLU A 185 -17.50 6.02 6.70
N LYS A 186 -18.07 4.83 6.89
CA LYS A 186 -17.44 3.56 6.52
C LYS A 186 -18.24 2.84 5.45
N ILE A 187 -17.52 2.19 4.55
CA ILE A 187 -18.05 1.16 3.64
C ILE A 187 -17.61 -0.20 4.15
N ARG A 188 -18.45 -1.22 3.92
CA ARG A 188 -18.03 -2.62 4.11
C ARG A 188 -17.16 -3.05 2.94
N THR A 189 -16.20 -3.95 3.15
CA THR A 189 -15.44 -4.56 2.06
C THR A 189 -15.74 -6.07 1.99
N ALA A 190 -15.37 -6.66 0.86
CA ALA A 190 -15.47 -8.09 0.59
C ALA A 190 -14.06 -8.67 0.36
N ILE A 191 -13.77 -9.82 0.93
CA ILE A 191 -12.59 -10.62 0.61
C ILE A 191 -13.00 -11.63 -0.44
N HIS A 192 -12.37 -11.59 -1.61
CA HIS A 192 -12.58 -12.55 -2.70
C HIS A 192 -11.39 -13.49 -2.83
N ASP A 193 -11.61 -14.78 -2.56
CA ASP A 193 -10.56 -15.80 -2.63
C ASP A 193 -11.01 -17.05 -3.39
N VAL A 194 -10.07 -17.73 -4.06
CA VAL A 194 -10.36 -18.90 -4.88
C VAL A 194 -9.96 -20.16 -4.11
N GLU A 195 -10.96 -20.93 -3.68
CA GLU A 195 -10.76 -22.09 -2.77
C GLU A 195 -11.04 -23.44 -3.43
N GLY A 196 -10.96 -23.49 -4.77
CA GLY A 196 -11.16 -24.72 -5.56
C GLY A 196 -12.56 -24.87 -6.17
N ASP A 197 -13.49 -23.97 -5.84
CA ASP A 197 -14.80 -23.86 -6.49
C ASP A 197 -14.70 -23.20 -7.88
N GLN A 198 -15.81 -23.24 -8.64
CA GLN A 198 -15.90 -22.64 -9.98
C GLN A 198 -15.81 -21.10 -9.97
N ALA A 199 -16.10 -20.48 -8.82
CA ALA A 199 -16.02 -19.05 -8.59
C ALA A 199 -15.35 -18.79 -7.23
N TYR A 200 -14.98 -17.54 -6.97
CA TYR A 200 -14.41 -17.15 -5.69
C TYR A 200 -15.47 -17.20 -4.58
N VAL A 201 -15.00 -17.44 -3.35
CA VAL A 201 -15.76 -17.28 -2.12
C VAL A 201 -15.70 -15.83 -1.69
N GLU A 202 -16.83 -15.29 -1.22
CA GLU A 202 -16.92 -13.96 -0.63
C GLU A 202 -16.99 -14.05 0.90
N ARG A 203 -16.13 -13.31 1.60
CA ARG A 203 -16.16 -13.15 3.06
C ARG A 203 -16.18 -11.67 3.45
N PRO A 204 -16.70 -11.32 4.64
CA PRO A 204 -16.58 -9.96 5.16
C PRO A 204 -15.11 -9.55 5.31
N GLY A 205 -14.74 -8.40 4.76
CA GLY A 205 -13.43 -7.77 4.98
C GLY A 205 -13.47 -6.69 6.05
N HIS A 206 -12.48 -5.80 6.02
CA HIS A 206 -12.37 -4.67 6.95
C HIS A 206 -13.40 -3.58 6.65
N ALA A 207 -13.75 -2.78 7.66
CA ALA A 207 -14.52 -1.56 7.39
C ALA A 207 -13.57 -0.46 6.90
N PHE A 208 -13.74 -0.02 5.64
CA PHE A 208 -12.91 1.02 5.05
C PHE A 208 -13.52 2.41 5.29
N LYS A 209 -12.72 3.36 5.79
CA LYS A 209 -13.17 4.71 6.15
C LYS A 209 -12.96 5.69 4.99
N LEU A 210 -14.02 6.34 4.55
CA LEU A 210 -13.98 7.34 3.48
C LEU A 210 -13.25 8.61 3.94
N THR A 211 -12.51 9.25 3.03
CA THR A 211 -11.63 10.38 3.36
C THR A 211 -12.11 11.72 2.81
N HIS A 212 -13.10 11.71 1.92
CA HIS A 212 -13.66 12.91 1.30
C HIS A 212 -15.17 12.78 1.06
N ASP A 213 -15.87 13.90 0.93
CA ASP A 213 -17.30 13.90 0.61
C ASP A 213 -17.46 13.68 -0.89
N PHE A 214 -18.33 12.73 -1.30
CA PHE A 214 -18.61 12.52 -2.71
C PHE A 214 -19.20 13.77 -3.36
N ASP A 215 -20.01 14.52 -2.61
CA ASP A 215 -20.69 15.71 -3.10
C ASP A 215 -19.78 16.88 -3.42
N SER A 216 -18.60 16.95 -2.81
CA SER A 216 -17.62 18.01 -3.07
C SER A 216 -16.59 17.66 -4.15
N VAL A 217 -16.70 16.49 -4.79
CA VAL A 217 -15.74 16.06 -5.81
C VAL A 217 -15.86 16.94 -7.06
N ASP A 218 -14.77 17.66 -7.34
CA ASP A 218 -14.48 18.26 -8.64
C ASP A 218 -13.44 17.39 -9.38
N ALA A 219 -13.89 16.67 -10.41
CA ALA A 219 -13.07 15.74 -11.18
C ALA A 219 -11.89 16.42 -11.90
N ALA A 220 -12.03 17.71 -12.27
CA ALA A 220 -10.95 18.46 -12.92
C ALA A 220 -9.73 18.63 -12.00
N SER A 221 -9.96 18.62 -10.69
CA SER A 221 -8.98 18.92 -9.65
C SER A 221 -8.04 17.77 -9.28
N TYR A 222 -8.28 16.57 -9.82
CA TYR A 222 -7.53 15.34 -9.57
C TYR A 222 -6.64 14.97 -10.77
N ALA A 223 -5.47 14.39 -10.48
CA ALA A 223 -4.49 13.96 -11.47
C ALA A 223 -4.73 12.53 -11.98
N GLY A 224 -5.45 11.70 -11.22
CA GLY A 224 -5.75 10.33 -11.62
C GLY A 224 -6.93 9.73 -10.86
N LEU A 225 -7.51 8.68 -11.44
CA LEU A 225 -8.69 7.97 -10.95
C LEU A 225 -8.36 6.50 -10.68
N ILE A 226 -8.81 5.98 -9.54
CA ILE A 226 -8.62 4.60 -9.11
C ILE A 226 -9.99 3.94 -8.97
N LEU A 227 -10.17 2.80 -9.64
CA LEU A 227 -11.40 2.02 -9.71
C LEU A 227 -11.13 0.59 -9.21
N PRO A 228 -11.22 0.34 -7.89
CA PRO A 228 -11.16 -1.00 -7.32
C PRO A 228 -12.30 -1.90 -7.82
N GLY A 229 -12.14 -3.20 -7.68
CA GLY A 229 -13.18 -4.18 -7.96
C GLY A 229 -14.04 -4.53 -6.75
N GLY A 230 -14.31 -5.83 -6.59
CA GLY A 230 -15.33 -6.35 -5.69
C GLY A 230 -16.73 -6.23 -6.28
N ARG A 231 -17.74 -6.12 -5.43
CA ARG A 231 -19.14 -5.95 -5.84
C ARG A 231 -19.55 -4.50 -6.02
N SER A 232 -18.77 -3.56 -5.48
CA SER A 232 -19.12 -2.14 -5.56
C SER A 232 -19.30 -1.60 -6.99
N PRO A 233 -18.49 -1.98 -8.00
CA PRO A 233 -18.66 -1.49 -9.37
C PRO A 233 -20.03 -1.83 -9.99
N GLU A 234 -20.62 -2.98 -9.62
CA GLU A 234 -21.89 -3.47 -10.16
C GLU A 234 -23.03 -2.47 -9.97
N TYR A 235 -23.09 -1.83 -8.80
CA TYR A 235 -24.14 -0.87 -8.51
C TYR A 235 -23.68 0.58 -8.74
N LEU A 236 -22.38 0.88 -8.54
CA LEU A 236 -21.84 2.23 -8.78
C LEU A 236 -21.97 2.64 -10.24
N ARG A 237 -21.90 1.71 -11.19
CA ARG A 237 -22.10 1.99 -12.62
C ARG A 237 -23.50 2.49 -12.98
N THR A 238 -24.47 2.35 -12.07
CA THR A 238 -25.84 2.84 -12.27
C THR A 238 -26.03 4.28 -11.81
N ASN A 239 -25.03 4.86 -11.12
CA ASN A 239 -25.08 6.22 -10.64
C ASN A 239 -24.59 7.20 -11.74
N PRO A 240 -25.44 8.10 -12.28
CA PRO A 240 -25.06 8.97 -13.39
C PRO A 240 -23.88 9.89 -13.09
N ARG A 241 -23.72 10.31 -11.82
CA ARG A 241 -22.61 11.16 -11.42
C ARG A 241 -21.29 10.39 -11.36
N VAL A 242 -21.32 9.13 -10.93
CA VAL A 242 -20.14 8.25 -10.98
C VAL A 242 -19.68 8.10 -12.42
N ILE A 243 -20.60 7.78 -13.34
CA ILE A 243 -20.27 7.65 -14.77
C ILE A 243 -19.76 8.97 -15.35
N GLY A 244 -20.41 10.10 -15.04
CA GLY A 244 -19.94 11.41 -15.48
C GLY A 244 -18.51 11.75 -15.01
N ILE A 245 -18.11 11.31 -13.81
CA ILE A 245 -16.72 11.43 -13.36
C ILE A 245 -15.80 10.55 -14.21
N VAL A 246 -16.14 9.27 -14.41
CA VAL A 246 -15.33 8.34 -15.21
C VAL A 246 -15.13 8.88 -16.63
N GLU A 247 -16.20 9.33 -17.28
CA GLU A 247 -16.14 9.91 -18.61
C GLU A 247 -15.30 11.19 -18.67
N HIS A 248 -15.37 12.04 -17.63
CA HIS A 248 -14.51 13.22 -17.57
C HIS A 248 -13.04 12.83 -17.64
N PHE A 249 -12.62 11.80 -16.90
CA PHE A 249 -11.24 11.33 -16.94
C PHE A 249 -10.85 10.77 -18.32
N ILE A 250 -11.74 10.02 -18.97
CA ILE A 250 -11.49 9.49 -20.32
C ILE A 250 -11.37 10.61 -21.35
N ARG A 251 -12.33 11.55 -21.38
CA ARG A 251 -12.35 12.67 -22.34
C ARG A 251 -11.18 13.64 -22.13
N ALA A 252 -10.72 13.79 -20.89
CA ALA A 252 -9.56 14.62 -20.54
C ALA A 252 -8.22 13.90 -20.69
N ASP A 253 -8.20 12.65 -21.18
CA ASP A 253 -7.01 11.78 -21.29
C ASP A 253 -6.21 11.71 -19.97
N LYS A 254 -6.92 11.67 -18.85
CA LYS A 254 -6.31 11.60 -17.52
C LYS A 254 -6.07 10.14 -17.11
N PRO A 255 -5.00 9.87 -16.34
CA PRO A 255 -4.71 8.55 -15.81
C PRO A 255 -5.89 7.89 -15.09
N ILE A 256 -6.25 6.67 -15.52
CA ILE A 256 -7.22 5.81 -14.84
C ILE A 256 -6.58 4.46 -14.56
N ALA A 257 -6.67 3.99 -13.32
CA ALA A 257 -6.31 2.63 -12.92
C ALA A 257 -7.57 1.87 -12.52
N ALA A 258 -7.92 0.80 -13.23
CA ALA A 258 -9.06 -0.06 -12.90
C ALA A 258 -8.64 -1.53 -12.75
N ILE A 259 -9.24 -2.27 -11.82
CA ILE A 259 -8.85 -3.65 -11.54
C ILE A 259 -10.06 -4.53 -11.26
N CYS A 260 -9.99 -5.81 -11.62
CA CYS A 260 -11.03 -6.79 -11.33
C CYS A 260 -12.38 -6.40 -11.95
N HIS A 261 -13.37 -6.05 -11.13
CA HIS A 261 -14.68 -5.58 -11.59
C HIS A 261 -14.73 -4.05 -11.80
N GLY A 262 -13.70 -3.30 -11.39
CA GLY A 262 -13.61 -1.85 -11.62
C GLY A 262 -13.85 -1.43 -13.09
N PRO A 263 -13.36 -2.17 -14.11
CA PRO A 263 -13.67 -1.93 -15.51
C PRO A 263 -15.17 -1.96 -15.87
N GLN A 264 -16.06 -2.47 -15.02
CA GLN A 264 -17.51 -2.32 -15.22
C GLN A 264 -17.95 -0.85 -15.23
N LEU A 265 -17.26 0.01 -14.49
CA LEU A 265 -17.49 1.47 -14.52
C LEU A 265 -17.02 2.07 -15.84
N LEU A 266 -15.93 1.56 -16.41
CA LEU A 266 -15.47 1.94 -17.75
C LEU A 266 -16.49 1.48 -18.79
N ALA A 267 -16.96 0.24 -18.72
CA ALA A 267 -17.89 -0.32 -19.69
C ALA A 267 -19.27 0.38 -19.73
N ALA A 268 -19.62 1.14 -18.69
CA ALA A 268 -20.90 1.84 -18.56
C ALA A 268 -20.89 3.29 -19.08
N VAL A 269 -19.75 3.78 -19.59
CA VAL A 269 -19.63 5.12 -20.19
C VAL A 269 -20.37 5.23 -21.51
N GLU A 270 -20.55 6.47 -22.00
CA GLU A 270 -21.12 6.71 -23.32
C GLU A 270 -20.53 5.82 -24.42
N PRO A 271 -21.37 5.21 -25.28
CA PRO A 271 -20.91 4.36 -26.38
C PRO A 271 -19.89 5.06 -27.26
N GLY A 272 -18.82 4.34 -27.60
CA GLY A 272 -17.74 4.83 -28.47
C GLY A 272 -16.54 5.41 -27.74
N LEU A 273 -16.66 5.83 -26.47
CA LEU A 273 -15.52 6.36 -25.70
C LEU A 273 -14.38 5.34 -25.49
N LEU A 274 -14.70 4.05 -25.55
CA LEU A 274 -13.75 2.95 -25.38
C LEU A 274 -13.49 2.16 -26.67
N HIS A 275 -13.96 2.63 -27.82
CA HIS A 275 -13.87 1.87 -29.07
C HIS A 275 -12.40 1.58 -29.45
N GLY A 276 -12.07 0.30 -29.64
CA GLY A 276 -10.72 -0.15 -29.98
C GLY A 276 -9.68 -0.01 -28.86
N ARG A 277 -10.10 0.35 -27.64
CA ARG A 277 -9.21 0.38 -26.47
C ARG A 277 -8.94 -1.02 -25.96
N ARG A 278 -7.72 -1.28 -25.50
CA ARG A 278 -7.31 -2.57 -24.95
C ARG A 278 -7.46 -2.58 -23.44
N LEU A 279 -8.41 -3.35 -22.92
CA LEU A 279 -8.73 -3.39 -21.49
C LEU A 279 -8.70 -4.82 -20.94
N ALA A 280 -8.11 -4.99 -19.78
CA ALA A 280 -8.26 -6.18 -18.96
C ALA A 280 -9.33 -5.96 -17.88
N ALA A 281 -9.91 -7.07 -17.39
CA ALA A 281 -10.83 -7.09 -16.27
C ALA A 281 -10.85 -8.51 -15.67
N TYR A 282 -11.57 -8.69 -14.56
CA TYR A 282 -11.92 -10.02 -14.10
C TYR A 282 -12.62 -10.79 -15.24
N PRO A 283 -12.36 -12.09 -15.47
CA PRO A 283 -12.83 -12.78 -16.67
C PRO A 283 -14.35 -12.73 -16.89
N ALA A 284 -15.14 -12.70 -15.81
CA ALA A 284 -16.60 -12.59 -15.91
C ALA A 284 -17.07 -11.23 -16.48
N CYS A 285 -16.23 -10.19 -16.45
CA CYS A 285 -16.51 -8.87 -17.03
C CYS A 285 -16.10 -8.78 -18.51
N ALA A 286 -15.45 -9.80 -19.08
CA ALA A 286 -15.02 -9.77 -20.49
C ALA A 286 -16.17 -9.50 -21.49
N PRO A 287 -17.40 -10.02 -21.30
CA PRO A 287 -18.54 -9.65 -22.15
C PRO A 287 -18.87 -8.16 -22.09
N GLU A 288 -18.84 -7.54 -20.90
CA GLU A 288 -19.15 -6.11 -20.71
C GLU A 288 -18.09 -5.23 -21.40
N VAL A 289 -16.81 -5.59 -21.28
CA VAL A 289 -15.71 -4.91 -21.99
C VAL A 289 -15.93 -4.92 -23.51
N ARG A 290 -16.27 -6.08 -24.08
CA ARG A 290 -16.53 -6.21 -25.52
C ARG A 290 -17.78 -5.45 -25.96
N LEU A 291 -18.84 -5.48 -25.15
CA LEU A 291 -20.08 -4.74 -25.44
C LEU A 291 -19.87 -3.22 -25.44
N ALA A 292 -18.92 -2.72 -24.63
CA ALA A 292 -18.52 -1.31 -24.64
C ALA A 292 -17.64 -0.94 -25.86
N GLY A 293 -17.31 -1.90 -26.73
CA GLY A 293 -16.51 -1.70 -27.94
C GLY A 293 -14.99 -1.77 -27.72
N ALA A 294 -14.54 -2.19 -26.54
CA ALA A 294 -13.13 -2.38 -26.23
C ALA A 294 -12.66 -3.82 -26.50
N ASP A 295 -11.37 -3.98 -26.79
CA ASP A 295 -10.70 -5.26 -26.95
C ASP A 295 -10.33 -5.83 -25.57
N TYR A 296 -10.95 -6.95 -25.20
CA TYR A 296 -10.62 -7.64 -23.95
C TYR A 296 -9.24 -8.31 -24.05
N VAL A 297 -8.34 -7.93 -23.14
CA VAL A 297 -7.00 -8.51 -23.01
C VAL A 297 -7.00 -9.57 -21.91
N GLU A 298 -6.69 -10.81 -22.30
CA GLU A 298 -6.48 -11.90 -21.35
C GLU A 298 -5.09 -11.77 -20.71
N LEU A 299 -5.05 -11.74 -19.38
CA LEU A 299 -3.85 -11.54 -18.57
C LEU A 299 -3.67 -12.64 -17.54
N GLY A 300 -2.40 -12.95 -17.24
CA GLY A 300 -2.00 -13.70 -16.06
C GLY A 300 -2.37 -12.97 -14.75
N LEU A 301 -2.38 -13.71 -13.63
CA LEU A 301 -2.83 -13.18 -12.33
C LEU A 301 -2.02 -11.99 -11.81
N ALA A 302 -0.73 -11.90 -12.16
CA ALA A 302 0.19 -10.85 -11.71
C ALA A 302 0.42 -9.75 -12.77
N GLU A 303 -0.30 -9.79 -13.89
CA GLU A 303 -0.07 -8.90 -15.02
C GLU A 303 -1.08 -7.74 -15.07
N ALA A 304 -0.66 -6.64 -15.70
CA ALA A 304 -1.50 -5.48 -15.99
C ALA A 304 -1.23 -5.02 -17.43
N VAL A 305 -2.21 -4.39 -18.06
CA VAL A 305 -2.10 -3.80 -19.40
C VAL A 305 -2.35 -2.29 -19.32
N THR A 306 -1.51 -1.53 -20.03
CA THR A 306 -1.68 -0.10 -20.24
C THR A 306 -2.06 0.15 -21.69
N ASP A 307 -3.10 0.95 -21.88
CA ASP A 307 -3.48 1.49 -23.18
C ASP A 307 -3.76 2.99 -23.03
N GLY A 308 -2.91 3.84 -23.62
CA GLY A 308 -2.92 5.29 -23.36
C GLY A 308 -2.81 5.60 -21.86
N ALA A 309 -3.70 6.45 -21.37
CA ALA A 309 -3.78 6.79 -19.94
C ALA A 309 -4.53 5.75 -19.06
N ILE A 310 -5.03 4.64 -19.63
CA ILE A 310 -5.83 3.66 -18.89
C ILE A 310 -4.98 2.42 -18.58
N VAL A 311 -4.89 2.07 -17.30
CA VAL A 311 -4.19 0.89 -16.78
C VAL A 311 -5.21 -0.06 -16.19
N THR A 312 -5.23 -1.31 -16.68
CA THR A 312 -6.18 -2.33 -16.25
C THR A 312 -5.51 -3.63 -15.83
N ALA A 313 -6.12 -4.32 -14.86
CA ALA A 313 -5.63 -5.60 -14.37
C ALA A 313 -6.75 -6.57 -13.96
N ARG A 314 -6.43 -7.85 -13.88
CA ARG A 314 -7.41 -8.93 -13.66
C ARG A 314 -7.94 -9.04 -12.23
N ALA A 315 -7.07 -8.93 -11.23
CA ALA A 315 -7.39 -9.16 -9.81
C ALA A 315 -6.26 -8.66 -8.90
N TRP A 316 -6.49 -8.62 -7.58
CA TRP A 316 -5.54 -8.18 -6.55
C TRP A 316 -4.09 -8.74 -6.62
N PRO A 317 -3.77 -9.95 -7.14
CA PRO A 317 -2.37 -10.37 -7.26
C PRO A 317 -1.54 -9.49 -8.21
N ALA A 318 -2.20 -8.76 -9.11
CA ALA A 318 -1.58 -7.83 -10.05
C ALA A 318 -1.24 -6.46 -9.46
N HIS A 319 -1.55 -6.18 -8.19
CA HIS A 319 -1.26 -4.89 -7.55
C HIS A 319 0.15 -4.35 -7.84
N PRO A 320 1.25 -5.14 -7.78
CA PRO A 320 2.57 -4.62 -8.07
C PRO A 320 2.70 -4.09 -9.51
N ALA A 321 2.27 -4.86 -10.51
CA ALA A 321 2.35 -4.46 -11.91
C ALA A 321 1.39 -3.31 -12.24
N TRP A 322 0.17 -3.39 -11.71
CA TRP A 322 -0.89 -2.40 -11.90
C TRP A 322 -0.54 -1.03 -11.30
N ILE A 323 -0.05 -0.99 -10.05
CA ILE A 323 0.40 0.25 -9.40
C ILE A 323 1.63 0.81 -10.12
N ALA A 324 2.61 -0.04 -10.50
CA ALA A 324 3.79 0.43 -11.22
C ALA A 324 3.46 1.08 -12.57
N GLN A 325 2.55 0.46 -13.34
CA GLN A 325 2.06 1.03 -14.60
C GLN A 325 1.25 2.31 -14.37
N PHE A 326 0.42 2.36 -13.32
CA PHE A 326 -0.32 3.57 -12.98
C PHE A 326 0.59 4.74 -12.62
N LEU A 327 1.66 4.50 -11.86
CA LEU A 327 2.67 5.52 -11.56
C LEU A 327 3.35 6.04 -12.84
N ALA A 328 3.62 5.16 -13.80
CA ALA A 328 4.22 5.55 -15.07
C ALA A 328 3.31 6.51 -15.86
N VAL A 329 2.00 6.21 -15.97
CA VAL A 329 1.05 7.12 -16.65
C VAL A 329 0.75 8.40 -15.85
N LEU A 330 0.95 8.39 -14.53
CA LEU A 330 0.96 9.58 -13.68
C LEU A 330 2.24 10.43 -13.83
N GLY A 331 3.20 10.01 -14.66
CA GLY A 331 4.50 10.69 -14.82
C GLY A 331 5.39 10.59 -13.58
N THR A 332 5.13 9.62 -12.70
CA THR A 332 5.86 9.44 -11.43
C THR A 332 6.88 8.33 -11.58
N GLN A 333 8.14 8.67 -11.32
CA GLN A 333 9.23 7.70 -11.30
C GLN A 333 9.65 7.44 -9.86
N VAL A 334 9.79 6.16 -9.50
CA VAL A 334 10.46 5.76 -8.26
C VAL A 334 11.93 5.55 -8.61
N VAL A 335 12.76 6.55 -8.32
CA VAL A 335 14.21 6.45 -8.52
C VAL A 335 14.81 5.88 -7.25
N HIS A 336 15.57 4.80 -7.41
CA HIS A 336 16.39 4.24 -6.36
C HIS A 336 17.76 4.91 -6.40
N ALA A 337 18.14 5.65 -5.36
CA ALA A 337 19.48 6.24 -5.31
C ALA A 337 20.56 5.14 -5.33
N GLN A 338 21.54 5.25 -6.23
CA GLN A 338 22.75 4.43 -6.18
C GLN A 338 23.68 5.02 -5.10
N ASN A 339 24.23 4.16 -4.24
CA ASN A 339 25.26 4.59 -3.28
C ASN A 339 26.43 5.21 -4.06
N VAL A 340 26.69 6.49 -3.81
CA VAL A 340 27.97 7.13 -4.12
C VAL A 340 29.02 6.33 -3.35
N GLN A 341 29.86 5.58 -4.06
CA GLN A 341 31.09 5.06 -3.47
C GLN A 341 31.91 6.28 -3.04
N THR A 342 31.98 6.53 -1.73
CA THR A 342 33.03 7.37 -1.16
C THR A 342 34.34 6.65 -1.44
N THR A 343 35.05 7.09 -2.49
CA THR A 343 36.45 6.76 -2.68
C THR A 343 37.25 7.41 -1.56
N GLU A 344 37.35 6.72 -0.43
CA GLU A 344 38.42 6.96 0.53
C GLU A 344 39.64 6.13 0.12
N GLY A 345 40.73 6.84 -0.20
CA GLY A 345 42.10 6.39 0.06
C GLY A 345 42.72 5.38 -0.90
N GLN A 346 43.28 5.88 -2.00
CA GLN A 346 44.62 5.41 -2.40
C GLN A 346 45.66 6.35 -1.79
N ALA A 347 46.00 6.09 -0.53
CA ALA A 347 47.33 6.43 -0.04
C ALA A 347 48.25 5.28 -0.46
N ALA A 348 49.12 5.53 -1.42
CA ALA A 348 50.21 4.64 -1.80
C ALA A 348 51.53 5.32 -1.42
N CYS A 349 52.32 4.59 -0.62
CA CYS A 349 53.76 4.71 -0.28
C CYS A 349 54.39 6.09 -0.18
#